data_AF-A0A843BLR7-F1
#
_entry.id   AF-A0A843BLR7-F1
#
_cell.length_a   1.000
_cell.length_b   1.000
_cell.length_c   1.000
_cell.angle_alpha   90.00
_cell.angle_beta   90.00
_cell.angle_gamma   90.00
#
_symmetry.space_group_name_H-M   'P 1'
#
loop_
_entity.id
_entity.type
_entity.pdbx_description
1 polymer ?
#
loop_
_entity_poly.entity_id
_entity_poly.type
_entity_poly.pdbx_seq_one_letter_code
_entity_poly.pdbx_strand_id
1 'polypeptide(L)'
;MAIPSDVEDFVEKHIKLMISQTESYLPFIKVAFPYSKNVADGVYNLIIGSALSVFVNQYAMRMKNPTVEDFSDFGKIALKYRDQVDQFFK
;
A
#
# COMPACT_ATOMS: atom_id res chain seq x y z
N MET A 1 16.68 6.61 -3.97
CA MET A 1 16.31 5.22 -3.62
C MET A 1 16.93 4.30 -4.67
N ALA A 2 17.17 3.03 -4.35
CA ALA A 2 17.69 2.01 -5.26
C ALA A 2 16.66 1.62 -6.33
N ILE A 3 15.38 1.66 -5.97
CA ILE A 3 14.26 1.42 -6.88
C ILE A 3 14.26 2.42 -8.05
N PRO A 4 14.00 1.97 -9.29
CA PRO A 4 13.82 2.86 -10.44
C PRO A 4 12.67 3.85 -10.23
N SER A 5 12.83 5.09 -10.69
CA SER A 5 11.86 6.18 -10.47
C SER A 5 10.48 5.90 -11.08
N ASP A 6 10.44 5.22 -12.22
CA ASP A 6 9.19 4.82 -12.87
C ASP A 6 8.44 3.74 -12.08
N VAL A 7 9.18 2.83 -11.42
CA VAL A 7 8.60 1.84 -10.50
C VAL A 7 8.07 2.52 -9.23
N GLU A 8 8.84 3.44 -8.66
CA GLU A 8 8.43 4.25 -7.51
C GLU A 8 7.12 5.00 -7.82
N ASP A 9 7.08 5.74 -8.93
CA ASP A 9 5.89 6.49 -9.37
C ASP A 9 4.67 5.58 -9.56
N PHE A 10 4.86 4.40 -10.15
CA PHE A 10 3.78 3.45 -10.39
C PHE A 10 3.20 2.91 -9.07
N VAL A 11 4.07 2.54 -8.14
CA VAL A 11 3.67 2.04 -6.81
C VAL A 11 2.98 3.13 -6.00
N GLU A 12 3.53 4.35 -5.96
CA GLU A 12 2.91 5.45 -5.23
C GLU A 12 1.53 5.80 -5.78
N LYS A 13 1.36 5.82 -7.12
CA LYS A 13 0.04 6.01 -7.75
C LYS A 13 -0.94 4.91 -7.34
N HIS A 14 -0.51 3.66 -7.29
CA HIS A 14 -1.35 2.54 -6.86
C HIS A 14 -1.78 2.67 -5.39
N ILE A 15 -0.85 3.01 -4.50
CA ILE A 15 -1.17 3.24 -3.07
C ILE A 15 -2.18 4.38 -2.92
N LYS A 16 -1.94 5.52 -3.58
CA LYS A 16 -2.84 6.68 -3.55
C LYS A 16 -4.24 6.34 -4.08
N LEU A 17 -4.32 5.55 -5.15
CA LEU A 17 -5.58 5.06 -5.69
C LEU A 17 -6.33 4.19 -4.67
N MET A 18 -5.66 3.21 -4.07
CA MET A 18 -6.27 2.29 -3.10
C MET A 18 -6.75 3.03 -1.84
N ILE A 19 -6.01 4.04 -1.38
CA ILE A 19 -6.43 4.92 -0.27
C ILE A 19 -7.68 5.71 -0.65
N SER A 20 -7.71 6.33 -1.84
CA SER A 20 -8.88 7.07 -2.32
C SER A 20 -10.12 6.18 -2.47
N GLN A 21 -9.94 4.96 -2.97
CA GLN A 21 -11.02 3.98 -3.03
C GLN A 21 -11.50 3.60 -1.62
N THR A 22 -10.57 3.41 -0.68
CA THR A 22 -10.90 3.09 0.73
C THR A 22 -11.84 4.09 1.36
N GLU A 23 -11.61 5.37 1.13
CA GLU A 23 -12.50 6.44 1.61
C GLU A 23 -13.96 6.22 1.16
N SER A 24 -14.16 5.81 -0.10
CA SER A 24 -15.49 5.60 -0.67
C SER A 24 -16.27 4.42 -0.06
N TYR A 25 -15.56 3.40 0.46
CA TYR A 25 -16.18 2.19 1.04
C TYR A 25 -16.03 2.08 2.57
N LEU A 26 -15.65 3.15 3.27
CA LEU A 26 -15.62 3.20 4.74
C LEU A 26 -16.93 2.73 5.40
N PRO A 27 -18.14 3.09 4.91
CA PRO A 27 -19.39 2.61 5.50
C PRO A 27 -19.50 1.09 5.46
N PHE A 28 -19.09 0.46 4.36
CA PHE A 28 -19.08 -0.99 4.22
C PHE A 28 -18.09 -1.63 5.20
N ILE A 29 -16.88 -1.08 5.33
CA ILE A 29 -15.87 -1.62 6.25
C ILE A 29 -16.41 -1.66 7.70
N LYS A 30 -17.08 -0.59 8.14
CA LYS A 30 -17.65 -0.52 9.50
C LYS A 30 -18.72 -1.59 9.75
N VAL A 31 -19.50 -1.93 8.73
CA VAL A 31 -20.55 -2.97 8.80
C VAL A 31 -19.96 -4.37 8.69
N ALA A 32 -18.98 -4.58 7.82
CA ALA A 32 -18.39 -5.88 7.54
C ALA A 32 -17.46 -6.37 8.67
N PHE A 33 -16.81 -5.46 9.39
CA PHE A 33 -15.84 -5.78 10.44
C PHE A 33 -16.20 -5.18 11.81
N PRO A 34 -17.40 -5.44 12.36
CA PRO A 34 -17.92 -4.72 13.52
C PRO A 34 -17.18 -5.02 14.83
N TYR A 35 -16.40 -6.12 14.87
CA TYR A 35 -15.66 -6.57 16.07
C TYR A 35 -14.15 -6.36 15.96
N SER A 36 -13.66 -5.82 14.85
CA SER A 36 -12.22 -5.58 14.70
C SER A 36 -11.80 -4.41 15.57
N LYS A 37 -10.80 -4.64 16.42
CA LYS A 37 -10.23 -3.60 17.29
C LYS A 37 -9.19 -2.74 16.59
N ASN A 38 -8.77 -3.12 15.38
CA ASN A 38 -7.74 -2.42 14.62
C ASN A 38 -8.01 -2.48 13.11
N VAL A 39 -9.13 -1.91 12.69
CA VAL A 39 -9.55 -1.85 11.28
C VAL A 39 -8.53 -1.08 10.44
N ALA A 40 -7.97 0.01 10.98
CA ALA A 40 -6.96 0.82 10.29
C ALA A 40 -5.74 0.00 9.89
N ASP A 41 -5.21 -0.83 10.79
CA ASP A 41 -4.06 -1.70 10.50
C ASP A 41 -4.39 -2.76 9.43
N GLY A 42 -5.58 -3.37 9.51
CA GLY A 42 -6.03 -4.33 8.50
C GLY A 42 -6.13 -3.71 7.11
N VAL A 43 -6.71 -2.51 7.02
CA VAL A 43 -6.84 -1.75 5.76
C VAL A 43 -5.47 -1.32 5.24
N TYR A 44 -4.59 -0.82 6.11
CA TYR A 44 -3.23 -0.46 5.74
C TYR A 44 -2.47 -1.67 5.17
N ASN A 45 -2.49 -2.81 5.87
CA ASN A 45 -1.82 -4.04 5.43
C ASN A 45 -2.37 -4.55 4.09
N LEU A 46 -3.68 -4.43 3.85
CA LEU A 46 -4.30 -4.78 2.56
C LEU A 46 -3.78 -3.90 1.43
N ILE A 47 -3.76 -2.57 1.64
CA ILE A 47 -3.28 -1.60 0.65
C ILE A 47 -1.81 -1.86 0.32
N ILE A 48 -0.96 -2.01 1.34
CA ILE A 48 0.47 -2.23 1.15
C ILE A 48 0.77 -3.61 0.55
N GLY A 49 0.04 -4.66 0.95
CA GLY A 49 0.18 -5.99 0.32
C GLY A 49 -0.20 -6.00 -1.16
N SER A 50 -1.25 -5.26 -1.53
CA SER A 50 -1.61 -5.04 -2.93
C SER A 50 -0.51 -4.29 -3.69
N ALA A 51 0.01 -3.20 -3.12
CA ALA A 51 1.11 -2.43 -3.70
C ALA A 51 2.41 -3.24 -3.82
N LEU A 52 2.70 -4.14 -2.89
CA LEU A 52 3.85 -5.05 -2.95
C LEU A 52 3.75 -6.00 -4.15
N SER A 53 2.55 -6.52 -4.42
CA SER A 53 2.32 -7.40 -5.58
C SER A 53 2.56 -6.64 -6.89
N VAL A 54 2.09 -5.40 -6.96
CA VAL A 54 2.36 -4.48 -8.08
C VAL A 54 3.86 -4.21 -8.23
N PHE A 55 4.55 -3.90 -7.14
CA PHE A 55 5.99 -3.66 -7.11
C PHE A 55 6.78 -4.85 -7.65
N VAL A 56 6.52 -6.06 -7.15
CA VAL A 56 7.19 -7.29 -7.63
C VAL A 56 6.90 -7.53 -9.12
N ASN A 57 5.66 -7.32 -9.56
CA ASN A 57 5.30 -7.45 -10.98
C ASN A 57 6.07 -6.48 -11.88
N GLN A 58 6.30 -5.24 -11.43
CA GLN A 58 7.14 -4.28 -12.15
C GLN A 58 8.56 -4.83 -12.37
N TYR A 59 9.17 -5.45 -11.36
CA TYR A 59 10.48 -6.09 -11.52
C TYR A 59 10.43 -7.31 -12.45
N ALA A 60 9.39 -8.14 -12.32
CA ALA A 60 9.21 -9.32 -13.17
C ALA A 60 9.08 -8.94 -14.66
N MET A 61 8.38 -7.85 -14.99
CA MET A 61 8.30 -7.32 -16.37
C MET A 61 9.66 -6.91 -16.94
N ARG A 62 10.65 -6.64 -16.07
CA ARG A 62 12.03 -6.30 -16.43
C ARG A 62 12.95 -7.54 -16.38
N MET A 63 12.39 -8.74 -16.23
CA MET A 63 13.11 -10.00 -16.04
C MET A 63 14.09 -9.96 -14.85
N LYS A 64 13.71 -9.24 -13.80
CA LYS A 64 14.50 -9.08 -12.56
C LYS A 64 13.65 -9.44 -11.35
N ASN A 65 14.33 -9.68 -10.22
CA ASN A 65 13.72 -9.73 -8.90
C ASN A 65 14.18 -8.52 -8.09
N PRO A 66 13.35 -7.95 -7.19
CA PRO A 66 13.79 -6.90 -6.28
C PRO A 66 14.89 -7.41 -5.33
N THR A 67 15.87 -6.59 -5.03
CA THR A 67 16.88 -6.87 -3.99
C THR A 67 16.37 -6.53 -2.59
N VAL A 68 17.19 -6.82 -1.57
CA VAL A 68 16.90 -6.42 -0.19
C VAL A 68 16.81 -4.90 -0.06
N GLU A 69 17.69 -4.17 -0.74
CA GLU A 69 17.67 -2.70 -0.79
C GLU A 69 16.40 -2.18 -1.44
N ASP A 70 15.95 -2.81 -2.53
CA ASP A 70 14.70 -2.45 -3.21
C ASP A 70 13.48 -2.62 -2.28
N PHE A 71 13.43 -3.73 -1.54
CA PHE A 71 12.38 -3.95 -0.53
C PHE A 71 12.47 -2.97 0.63
N SER A 72 13.68 -2.59 1.06
CA SER A 72 13.86 -1.59 2.12
C SER A 72 13.31 -0.23 1.68
N ASP A 73 13.56 0.18 0.43
CA ASP A 73 13.05 1.44 -0.11
C ASP A 73 11.53 1.40 -0.35
N PHE A 74 10.99 0.26 -0.82
CA PHE A 74 9.54 0.06 -0.83
C PHE A 74 8.92 0.22 0.57
N GLY A 75 9.56 -0.34 1.61
CA GLY A 75 9.12 -0.18 2.99
C GLY A 75 9.07 1.30 3.43
N LYS A 76 10.06 2.10 3.05
CA LYS A 76 10.05 3.56 3.32
C LYS A 76 8.91 4.27 2.61
N ILE A 77 8.59 3.89 1.36
CA ILE A 77 7.42 4.42 0.65
C ILE A 77 6.14 4.06 1.39
N ALA A 78 5.96 2.79 1.76
CA ALA A 78 4.77 2.30 2.45
C ALA A 78 4.52 3.05 3.78
N LEU A 79 5.58 3.37 4.53
CA LEU A 79 5.47 4.09 5.81
C LEU A 79 4.93 5.52 5.64
N LYS A 80 5.18 6.20 4.51
CA LYS A 80 4.68 7.56 4.26
C LYS A 80 3.14 7.66 4.35
N TYR A 81 2.43 6.56 4.11
CA TYR A 81 0.98 6.54 3.99
C TYR A 81 0.25 6.03 5.23
N ARG A 82 0.97 5.62 6.29
CA ARG A 82 0.36 5.03 7.48
C ARG A 82 -0.63 6.00 8.15
N ASP A 83 -0.16 7.22 8.43
CA ASP A 83 -0.95 8.22 9.13
C ASP A 83 -2.22 8.60 8.35
N GLN A 84 -2.16 8.59 7.01
CA GLN A 84 -3.31 8.88 6.16
C GLN A 84 -4.40 7.81 6.29
N VAL A 85 -4.03 6.52 6.34
CA VAL A 85 -5.01 5.45 6.53
C VAL A 85 -5.59 5.48 7.95
N ASP A 86 -4.77 5.78 8.95
CA ASP A 86 -5.23 5.88 10.35
C ASP A 86 -6.29 6.99 10.52
N GLN A 87 -6.21 8.09 9.75
CA GLN A 87 -7.19 9.19 9.80
C GLN A 87 -8.63 8.79 9.42
N PHE A 88 -8.82 7.75 8.61
CA PHE A 88 -10.17 7.30 8.23
C PHE A 88 -10.96 6.64 9.37
N PHE A 89 -10.27 6.22 10.42
CA PHE A 89 -10.85 5.43 11.53
C PHE A 89 -10.68 6.11 12.90
N LYS A 90 -10.20 7.36 12.94
CA LYS A 90 -10.16 8.21 14.12
C LYS A 90 -11.49 8.93 14.36
#